data_AF-A0AA47MGX6-F1
#
_entry.id   AF-A0AA47MGX6-F1
#
_cell.length_a   1.000
_cell.length_b   1.000
_cell.length_c   1.000
_cell.angle_alpha   90.00
_cell.angle_beta   90.00
_cell.angle_gamma   90.00
#
_symmetry.space_group_name_H-M   'P 1'
#
loop_
_entity.id
_entity.type
_entity.pdbx_description
1 polymer ?
#
loop_
_entity_poly.entity_id
_entity_poly.type
_entity_poly.pdbx_seq_one_letter_code
_entity_poly.pdbx_strand_id
1 'polypeptide(L)'
;MDIYVLFKADKRVTLRPDDMTTEKISVIFQVQKETVYLTDDQNVAIFPSDGYFSSLDLVNKSHYEVHGDSTTAEKSAAVATGQRFSFHRPTSTATSSSCPTSRSTTKSFVRNVFSAEVVNGKLETKKMVTVRFSEFEACVQTINIKVTEALGQQETFILTDSQGNKIVDSEGTRGSAYWKQNSRKVFAVPEQQMDLLQVNKRKRLSRKEDTGLQEVIADIEEVVEAAQGLREVSKMIKDLSGFAESTMTTTLCLSEAEVASLRMVFACLVCKGPVDKPLFSTCCKSLIGCKACIVTWKNTHSYCPKCRAVDLEGSIHEVTGLSEALAALEKLFHP
;
A
#
# COMPACT_ATOMS: atom_id res chain seq x y z
N MET A 1 -14.26 -2.41 -17.07
CA MET A 1 -13.12 -2.44 -16.14
C MET A 1 -13.67 -2.70 -14.77
N ASP A 2 -13.17 -3.73 -14.12
CA ASP A 2 -13.60 -4.08 -12.77
C ASP A 2 -13.01 -3.10 -11.77
N ILE A 3 -13.84 -2.66 -10.82
CA ILE A 3 -13.46 -1.73 -9.77
C ILE A 3 -14.08 -2.17 -8.46
N TYR A 4 -13.36 -1.98 -7.36
CA TYR A 4 -13.79 -2.37 -6.02
C TYR A 4 -13.65 -1.19 -5.08
N VAL A 5 -14.64 -1.00 -4.19
CA VAL A 5 -14.65 0.12 -3.26
C VAL A 5 -14.28 -0.40 -1.88
N LEU A 6 -13.12 0.01 -1.36
CA LEU A 6 -12.67 -0.36 -0.03
C LEU A 6 -12.87 0.82 0.93
N PHE A 7 -13.26 0.54 2.18
CA PHE A 7 -13.38 1.55 3.21
C PHE A 7 -12.97 1.03 4.59
N LYS A 8 -12.57 1.96 5.46
CA LYS A 8 -12.36 1.71 6.90
C LYS A 8 -12.60 3.02 7.62
N ALA A 9 -13.55 3.03 8.55
CA ALA A 9 -14.01 4.24 9.23
C ALA A 9 -14.42 5.34 8.22
N ASP A 10 -13.71 6.47 8.19
CA ASP A 10 -13.96 7.62 7.31
C ASP A 10 -13.18 7.57 5.99
N LYS A 11 -12.20 6.67 5.85
CA LYS A 11 -11.41 6.50 4.63
C LYS A 11 -12.11 5.58 3.64
N ARG A 12 -12.20 6.01 2.38
CA ARG A 12 -12.79 5.24 1.27
C ARG A 12 -11.96 5.42 0.00
N VAL A 13 -11.65 4.32 -0.67
CA VAL A 13 -10.81 4.28 -1.89
C VAL A 13 -11.40 3.30 -2.90
N THR A 14 -11.30 3.62 -4.19
CA THR A 14 -11.66 2.72 -5.28
C THR A 14 -10.40 2.14 -5.91
N LEU A 15 -10.30 0.80 -5.98
CA LEU A 15 -9.14 0.07 -6.48
C LEU A 15 -9.51 -0.77 -7.71
N ARG A 16 -8.51 -0.99 -8.57
CA ARG A 16 -8.58 -1.95 -9.68
C ARG A 16 -8.11 -3.33 -9.22
N PRO A 17 -8.39 -4.42 -9.95
CA PRO A 17 -7.90 -5.76 -9.62
C PRO A 17 -6.39 -5.81 -9.33
N ASP A 18 -5.56 -5.16 -10.15
CA ASP A 18 -4.09 -5.11 -9.98
C ASP A 18 -3.63 -4.36 -8.70
N ASP A 19 -4.54 -3.63 -8.07
CA ASP A 19 -4.30 -2.87 -6.84
C ASP A 19 -4.83 -3.59 -5.59
N MET A 20 -5.53 -4.74 -5.74
CA MET A 20 -6.12 -5.54 -4.66
C MET A 20 -5.09 -6.44 -3.95
N THR A 21 -4.01 -5.82 -3.46
CA THR A 21 -2.91 -6.50 -2.74
C THR A 21 -2.87 -6.09 -1.27
N THR A 22 -2.47 -7.02 -0.40
CA THR A 22 -2.32 -6.76 1.04
C THR A 22 -1.32 -5.64 1.32
N GLU A 23 -0.25 -5.52 0.51
CA GLU A 23 0.76 -4.45 0.62
C GLU A 23 0.16 -3.06 0.33
N LYS A 24 -0.61 -2.91 -0.75
CA LYS A 24 -1.22 -1.61 -1.08
C LYS A 24 -2.31 -1.26 -0.06
N ILE A 25 -3.15 -2.23 0.28
CA ILE A 25 -4.28 -2.03 1.20
C ILE A 25 -3.76 -1.68 2.61
N SER A 26 -2.74 -2.38 3.11
CA SER A 26 -2.12 -2.10 4.42
C SER A 26 -1.58 -0.68 4.52
N VAL A 27 -0.90 -0.18 3.49
CA VAL A 27 -0.38 1.19 3.44
C VAL A 27 -1.50 2.23 3.43
N ILE A 28 -2.54 2.02 2.62
CA ILE A 28 -3.68 2.96 2.48
C ILE A 28 -4.44 3.09 3.81
N PHE A 29 -4.73 1.95 4.44
CA PHE A 29 -5.58 1.89 5.63
C PHE A 29 -4.81 1.84 6.96
N GLN A 30 -3.48 1.90 6.91
CA GLN A 30 -2.57 1.88 8.07
C GLN A 30 -2.82 0.67 8.99
N VAL A 31 -2.97 -0.50 8.37
CA VAL A 31 -3.14 -1.79 9.04
C VAL A 31 -1.94 -2.70 8.76
N GLN A 32 -1.65 -3.64 9.65
CA GLN A 32 -0.56 -4.60 9.48
C GLN A 32 -0.89 -5.55 8.34
N LYS A 33 0.10 -5.81 7.48
CA LYS A 33 -0.05 -6.61 6.26
C LYS A 33 -0.56 -8.03 6.57
N GLU A 34 -0.07 -8.62 7.66
CA GLU A 34 -0.31 -10.00 8.05
C GLU A 34 -1.73 -10.24 8.60
N THR A 35 -2.44 -9.16 8.98
CA THR A 35 -3.77 -9.24 9.61
C THR A 35 -4.88 -8.66 8.74
N VAL A 36 -4.59 -8.27 7.49
CA VAL A 36 -5.57 -7.68 6.58
C VAL A 36 -6.58 -8.73 6.10
N TYR A 37 -7.86 -8.43 6.27
CA TYR A 37 -8.96 -9.15 5.63
C TYR A 37 -10.09 -8.18 5.27
N LEU A 38 -10.98 -8.59 4.37
CA LEU A 38 -12.12 -7.80 3.93
C LEU A 38 -13.43 -8.40 4.43
N THR A 39 -14.45 -7.58 4.58
CA THR A 39 -15.84 -8.06 4.71
C THR A 39 -16.73 -7.40 3.67
N ASP A 40 -17.62 -8.19 3.08
CA ASP A 40 -18.65 -7.67 2.16
C ASP A 40 -19.86 -7.09 2.91
N ASP A 41 -20.88 -6.65 2.17
CA ASP A 41 -22.13 -6.12 2.72
C ASP A 41 -22.94 -7.16 3.53
N GLN A 42 -22.62 -8.45 3.39
CA GLN A 42 -23.23 -9.55 4.15
C GLN A 42 -22.39 -9.92 5.39
N ASN A 43 -21.32 -9.18 5.67
CA ASN A 43 -20.32 -9.45 6.71
C ASN A 43 -19.62 -10.80 6.54
N VAL A 44 -19.51 -11.30 5.31
CA VAL A 44 -18.72 -12.49 5.00
C VAL A 44 -17.26 -12.07 4.91
N ALA A 45 -16.41 -12.72 5.71
CA ALA A 45 -14.98 -12.45 5.74
C ALA A 45 -14.29 -13.08 4.51
N ILE A 46 -13.49 -12.28 3.82
CA ILE A 46 -12.71 -12.65 2.65
C ILE A 46 -11.24 -12.48 3.05
N PHE A 47 -10.48 -13.57 2.97
CA PHE A 47 -9.07 -13.59 3.33
C PHE A 47 -8.20 -13.56 2.07
N PRO A 48 -7.05 -12.87 2.10
CA PRO A 48 -6.13 -12.86 0.98
C PRO A 48 -5.47 -14.24 0.81
N SER A 49 -5.22 -14.62 -0.43
CA SER A 49 -4.40 -15.79 -0.79
C SER A 49 -3.07 -15.27 -1.34
N ASP A 50 -1.94 -15.73 -0.80
CA ASP A 50 -0.59 -15.31 -1.23
C ASP A 50 -0.40 -13.78 -1.34
N GLY A 51 -1.05 -13.02 -0.44
CA GLY A 51 -0.92 -11.56 -0.37
C GLY A 51 -1.82 -10.78 -1.32
N TYR A 52 -2.72 -11.43 -2.08
CA TYR A 52 -3.69 -10.76 -2.95
C TYR A 52 -5.13 -11.19 -2.65
N PHE A 53 -6.09 -10.34 -3.00
CA PHE A 53 -7.51 -10.67 -2.98
C PHE A 53 -7.95 -11.09 -4.38
N SER A 54 -8.39 -12.34 -4.51
CA SER A 54 -8.82 -12.91 -5.78
C SER A 54 -10.06 -12.19 -6.31
N SER A 55 -10.06 -11.82 -7.59
CA SER A 55 -11.25 -11.27 -8.24
C SER A 55 -12.41 -12.26 -8.33
N LEU A 56 -12.17 -13.56 -8.10
CA LEU A 56 -13.22 -14.59 -8.04
C LEU A 56 -14.06 -14.49 -6.78
N ASP A 57 -13.48 -14.01 -5.69
CA ASP A 57 -14.16 -13.83 -4.39
C ASP A 57 -14.79 -12.43 -4.28
N LEU A 58 -14.58 -11.58 -5.28
CA LEU A 58 -15.02 -10.19 -5.30
C LEU A 58 -16.07 -9.96 -6.40
N VAL A 59 -17.07 -9.16 -6.06
CA VAL A 59 -18.12 -8.73 -6.97
C VAL A 59 -17.77 -7.34 -7.49
N ASN A 60 -17.85 -7.17 -8.80
CA ASN A 60 -17.53 -5.92 -9.48
C ASN A 60 -18.43 -4.78 -8.99
N LYS A 61 -17.83 -3.62 -8.67
CA LYS A 61 -18.46 -2.41 -8.12
C LYS A 61 -19.05 -2.56 -6.72
N SER A 62 -18.73 -3.64 -6.01
CA SER A 62 -19.16 -3.82 -4.62
C SER A 62 -18.27 -3.08 -3.62
N HIS A 63 -18.77 -2.99 -2.39
CA HIS A 63 -18.16 -2.31 -1.27
C HIS A 63 -17.61 -3.32 -0.27
N TYR A 64 -16.41 -3.05 0.24
CA TYR A 64 -15.69 -3.93 1.16
C TYR A 64 -15.13 -3.12 2.32
N GLU A 65 -15.40 -3.57 3.54
CA GLU A 65 -14.78 -3.00 4.73
C GLU A 65 -13.42 -3.67 4.98
N VAL A 66 -12.40 -2.88 5.28
CA VAL A 66 -11.04 -3.34 5.52
C VAL A 66 -10.78 -3.48 7.02
N HIS A 67 -10.37 -4.67 7.42
CA HIS A 67 -10.01 -5.01 8.80
C HIS A 67 -8.52 -5.34 8.91
N GLY A 68 -7.99 -5.22 10.12
CA GLY A 68 -6.59 -5.51 10.44
C GLY A 68 -6.09 -4.67 11.60
N ASP A 69 -5.02 -5.14 12.24
CA ASP A 69 -4.40 -4.47 13.39
C ASP A 69 -3.73 -3.16 12.94
N SER A 70 -3.90 -2.08 13.69
CA SER A 70 -3.30 -0.79 13.33
C SER A 70 -1.77 -0.82 13.39
N THR A 71 -1.10 -0.19 12.43
CA THR A 71 0.38 -0.08 12.43
C THR A 71 0.90 0.93 13.45
N THR A 72 0.06 1.90 13.83
CA THR A 72 0.32 2.79 14.97
C THR A 72 -0.17 2.13 16.24
N ALA A 73 0.75 1.51 16.98
CA ALA A 73 0.48 1.05 18.33
C ALA A 73 0.15 2.28 19.22
N GLU A 74 -1.14 2.58 19.37
CA GLU A 74 -1.60 3.37 20.50
C GLU A 74 -1.37 2.54 21.76
N LYS A 75 -0.33 2.91 22.53
CA LYS A 75 -0.22 2.54 23.93
C LYS A 75 -1.47 3.02 24.67
N SER A 76 -2.42 2.13 24.86
CA SER A 76 -3.35 2.17 25.99
C SER A 76 -3.37 0.79 26.63
N ALA A 77 -2.96 0.75 27.89
CA ALA A 77 -2.85 -0.44 28.70
C ALA A 77 -4.23 -1.05 28.99
N ALA A 78 -4.36 -2.38 28.90
CA ALA A 78 -4.53 -3.25 30.07
C ALA A 78 -4.86 -4.69 29.63
N VAL A 79 -4.20 -5.62 30.32
CA VAL A 79 -4.44 -7.06 30.29
C VAL A 79 -5.88 -7.38 30.72
N ALA A 80 -6.58 -8.20 29.94
CA ALA A 80 -7.61 -9.09 30.45
C ALA A 80 -7.65 -10.37 29.60
N THR A 81 -7.06 -11.41 30.15
CA THR A 81 -7.20 -12.81 29.75
C THR A 81 -8.66 -13.25 29.83
N GLY A 82 -9.17 -13.83 28.74
CA GLY A 82 -10.29 -14.77 28.71
C GLY A 82 -11.67 -14.24 29.09
N GLN A 83 -12.57 -14.09 28.12
CA GLN A 83 -13.86 -14.80 28.09
C GLN A 83 -14.73 -14.41 26.88
N ARG A 84 -15.19 -15.46 26.17
CA ARG A 84 -16.58 -15.70 25.75
C ARG A 84 -17.23 -14.71 24.76
N PHE A 85 -17.32 -15.16 23.51
CA PHE A 85 -18.31 -14.68 22.54
C PHE A 85 -19.72 -14.72 23.14
N SER A 86 -20.44 -13.60 23.09
CA SER A 86 -21.89 -13.53 23.26
C SER A 86 -22.50 -12.71 22.12
N PHE A 87 -23.43 -13.34 21.39
CA PHE A 87 -24.24 -12.67 20.39
C PHE A 87 -25.48 -12.10 21.08
N HIS A 88 -25.60 -10.77 21.15
CA HIS A 88 -26.88 -10.13 21.41
C HIS A 88 -27.61 -9.91 20.09
N ARG A 89 -28.69 -10.65 19.89
CA ARG A 89 -29.71 -10.42 18.86
C ARG A 89 -30.77 -9.47 19.42
N PRO A 90 -30.99 -8.27 18.84
CA PRO A 90 -32.24 -7.57 19.04
C PRO A 90 -33.30 -8.19 18.10
N THR A 91 -34.39 -8.62 18.71
CA THR A 91 -35.63 -9.03 18.04
C THR A 91 -36.20 -7.90 17.20
N SER A 92 -36.56 -8.23 15.97
CA SER A 92 -37.38 -7.40 15.09
C SER A 92 -38.74 -7.12 15.74
N THR A 93 -39.07 -5.84 15.90
CA THR A 93 -40.45 -5.38 16.06
C THR A 93 -40.69 -4.27 15.06
N ALA A 94 -41.54 -4.55 14.06
CA ALA A 94 -42.06 -3.55 13.16
C ALA A 94 -43.00 -2.62 13.95
N THR A 95 -42.75 -1.31 13.88
CA THR A 95 -43.77 -0.32 14.21
C THR A 95 -43.55 0.91 13.34
N SER A 96 -44.50 1.15 12.46
CA SER A 96 -44.67 2.38 11.71
C SER A 96 -45.02 3.53 12.64
N SER A 97 -44.36 4.68 12.50
CA SER A 97 -45.01 6.00 12.48
C SER A 97 -44.00 7.15 12.48
N SER A 98 -44.24 8.08 11.55
CA SER A 98 -43.86 9.50 11.54
C SER A 98 -42.40 9.87 11.82
N CYS A 99 -41.72 10.30 10.74
CA CYS A 99 -40.57 11.18 10.82
C CYS A 99 -40.89 12.43 11.67
N PRO A 100 -40.17 12.70 12.77
CA PRO A 100 -40.00 14.07 13.19
C PRO A 100 -38.93 14.67 12.30
N THR A 101 -39.31 15.52 11.36
CA THR A 101 -38.39 16.47 10.74
C THR A 101 -37.70 17.24 11.86
N SER A 102 -36.45 16.90 12.15
CA SER A 102 -35.63 17.70 13.04
C SER A 102 -35.47 19.07 12.38
N ARG A 103 -35.93 20.14 13.03
CA ARG A 103 -35.45 21.48 12.70
C ARG A 103 -33.92 21.41 12.71
N SER A 104 -33.29 21.70 11.58
CA SER A 104 -31.85 21.89 11.48
C SER A 104 -31.47 22.99 12.46
N THR A 105 -31.06 22.61 13.67
CA THR A 105 -30.35 23.51 14.56
C THR A 105 -28.99 23.69 13.90
N THR A 106 -28.80 24.82 13.22
CA THR A 106 -27.49 25.19 12.68
C THR A 106 -26.52 25.22 13.85
N LYS A 107 -25.65 24.21 13.91
CA LYS A 107 -24.65 24.09 14.98
C LYS A 107 -23.80 25.35 14.94
N SER A 108 -23.92 26.18 15.98
CA SER A 108 -23.14 27.41 16.09
C SER A 108 -21.82 27.13 16.80
N PHE A 109 -20.78 27.81 16.34
CA PHE A 109 -19.42 27.72 16.82
C PHE A 109 -18.96 29.06 17.35
N VAL A 110 -17.97 29.04 18.22
CA VAL A 110 -17.44 30.24 18.85
C VAL A 110 -15.93 30.26 18.67
N ARG A 111 -15.40 31.43 18.31
CA ARG A 111 -13.96 31.65 18.17
C ARG A 111 -13.54 32.97 18.78
N ASN A 112 -12.49 32.91 19.58
CA ASN A 112 -11.79 34.06 20.10
C ASN A 112 -10.80 34.60 19.06
N VAL A 113 -10.93 35.89 18.71
CA VAL A 113 -10.04 36.66 17.83
C VAL A 113 -9.45 37.83 18.62
N PHE A 114 -8.12 37.99 18.59
CA PHE A 114 -7.40 39.00 19.36
C PHE A 114 -7.20 40.25 18.50
N SER A 115 -7.84 41.36 18.85
CA SER A 115 -7.45 42.67 18.32
C SER A 115 -6.04 42.99 18.80
N ALA A 116 -5.13 43.25 17.88
CA ALA A 116 -3.72 43.49 18.16
C ALA A 116 -3.17 44.70 17.42
N GLU A 117 -2.21 45.36 18.06
CA GLU A 117 -1.44 46.45 17.48
C GLU A 117 0.01 45.99 17.26
N VAL A 118 0.69 46.61 16.31
CA VAL A 118 2.08 46.29 15.97
C VAL A 118 3.00 47.24 16.72
N VAL A 119 3.59 46.75 17.82
CA VAL A 119 4.54 47.50 18.64
C VAL A 119 5.93 46.89 18.44
N ASN A 120 6.90 47.70 18.02
CA ASN A 120 8.27 47.24 17.72
C ASN A 120 8.33 46.04 16.74
N GLY A 121 7.34 45.94 15.84
CA GLY A 121 7.23 44.83 14.88
C GLY A 121 6.75 43.50 15.45
N LYS A 122 6.20 43.49 16.66
CA LYS A 122 5.55 42.34 17.27
C LYS A 122 4.07 42.63 17.46
N LEU A 123 3.26 41.57 17.42
CA LEU A 123 1.82 41.66 17.69
C LEU A 123 1.60 41.72 19.21
N GLU A 124 1.07 42.83 19.69
CA GLU A 124 0.63 43.00 21.07
C GLU A 124 -0.89 42.99 21.14
N THR A 125 -1.44 42.16 22.02
CA THR A 125 -2.89 41.98 22.16
C THR A 125 -3.50 43.15 22.94
N LYS A 126 -4.46 43.85 22.33
CA LYS A 126 -5.22 44.91 22.98
C LYS A 126 -6.53 44.41 23.57
N LYS A 127 -7.31 43.67 22.78
CA LYS A 127 -8.66 43.22 23.16
C LYS A 127 -8.97 41.84 22.58
N MET A 128 -9.76 41.05 23.31
CA MET A 128 -10.29 39.78 22.85
C MET A 128 -11.73 39.97 22.36
N VAL A 129 -12.04 39.45 21.18
CA VAL A 129 -13.38 39.44 20.59
C VAL A 129 -13.85 38.00 20.39
N THR A 130 -15.04 37.69 20.87
CA THR A 130 -15.64 36.35 20.72
C THR A 130 -16.64 36.38 19.57
N VAL A 131 -16.31 35.71 18.47
CA VAL A 131 -17.15 35.62 17.26
C VAL A 131 -17.95 34.34 17.29
N ARG A 132 -19.28 34.43 17.11
CA ARG A 132 -20.15 33.28 16.90
C ARG A 132 -20.48 33.10 15.42
N PHE A 133 -20.31 31.91 14.88
CA PHE A 133 -20.50 31.61 13.46
C PHE A 133 -21.01 30.18 13.23
N SER A 134 -21.75 29.95 12.15
CA SER A 134 -22.15 28.62 11.68
C SER A 134 -21.14 28.03 10.68
N GLU A 135 -21.35 26.78 10.25
CA GLU A 135 -20.49 26.15 9.23
C GLU A 135 -20.41 26.97 7.93
N PHE A 136 -21.54 27.51 7.47
CA PHE A 136 -21.62 28.32 6.24
C PHE A 136 -20.97 29.70 6.38
N GLU A 137 -20.83 30.20 7.60
CA GLU A 137 -20.19 31.48 7.90
C GLU A 137 -18.69 31.33 8.20
N ALA A 138 -18.17 30.10 8.22
CA ALA A 138 -16.80 29.80 8.60
C ALA A 138 -15.79 30.10 7.48
N CYS A 139 -15.73 31.35 7.00
CA CYS A 139 -14.74 31.82 6.04
C CYS A 139 -14.09 33.13 6.52
N VAL A 140 -12.91 33.45 5.97
CA VAL A 140 -12.12 34.61 6.42
C VAL A 140 -12.92 35.91 6.32
N GLN A 141 -13.65 36.09 5.22
CA GLN A 141 -14.46 37.29 4.96
C GLN A 141 -15.53 37.49 6.03
N THR A 142 -16.36 36.47 6.30
CA THR A 142 -17.46 36.57 7.27
C THR A 142 -16.95 36.72 8.69
N ILE A 143 -15.86 36.02 9.06
CA ILE A 143 -15.24 36.20 10.37
C ILE A 143 -14.70 37.63 10.51
N ASN A 144 -14.07 38.19 9.48
CA ASN A 144 -13.56 39.55 9.52
C ASN A 144 -14.67 40.61 9.67
N ILE A 145 -15.79 40.44 8.96
CA ILE A 145 -16.98 41.29 9.11
C ILE A 145 -17.46 41.26 10.56
N LYS A 146 -17.64 40.06 11.13
CA LYS A 146 -18.11 39.91 12.52
C LYS A 146 -17.13 40.47 13.56
N VAL A 147 -15.82 40.37 13.30
CA VAL A 147 -14.80 40.99 14.15
C VAL A 147 -14.90 42.51 14.10
N THR A 148 -15.04 43.08 12.91
CA THR A 148 -15.15 44.53 12.70
C THR A 148 -16.42 45.07 13.38
N GLU A 149 -17.56 44.41 13.18
CA GLU A 149 -18.83 44.72 13.85
C GLU A 149 -18.70 44.67 15.38
N ALA A 150 -18.06 43.62 15.91
CA ALA A 150 -17.89 43.46 17.36
C ALA A 150 -16.86 44.42 17.99
N LEU A 151 -15.93 44.96 17.20
CA LEU A 151 -15.02 46.01 17.63
C LEU A 151 -15.67 47.39 17.63
N GLY A 152 -16.71 47.60 16.82
CA GLY A 152 -17.44 48.87 16.75
C GLY A 152 -16.58 50.05 16.26
N GLN A 153 -15.49 49.74 15.55
CA GLN A 153 -14.52 50.70 15.03
C GLN A 153 -14.73 50.86 13.53
N GLN A 154 -14.49 52.07 13.02
CA GLN A 154 -14.56 52.38 11.58
C GLN A 154 -13.29 51.97 10.82
N GLU A 155 -12.38 51.27 11.49
CA GLU A 155 -11.09 50.82 10.96
C GLU A 155 -11.23 49.47 10.24
N THR A 156 -10.48 49.30 9.15
CA THR A 156 -10.38 48.02 8.44
C THR A 156 -9.37 47.10 9.12
N PHE A 157 -9.80 45.88 9.41
CA PHE A 157 -8.94 44.86 10.03
C PHE A 157 -8.52 43.80 9.02
N ILE A 158 -7.31 43.29 9.20
CA ILE A 158 -6.77 42.13 8.50
C ILE A 158 -6.54 41.02 9.53
N LEU A 159 -7.08 39.84 9.25
CA LEU A 159 -6.87 38.67 10.09
C LEU A 159 -5.47 38.09 9.83
N THR A 160 -4.70 37.86 10.90
CA THR A 160 -3.38 37.26 10.83
C THR A 160 -3.22 36.06 11.76
N ASP A 161 -2.25 35.20 11.46
CA ASP A 161 -1.79 34.17 12.38
C ASP A 161 -0.92 34.75 13.51
N SER A 162 -0.41 33.89 14.39
CA SER A 162 0.51 34.27 15.48
C SER A 162 1.88 34.78 15.02
N GLN A 163 2.23 34.61 13.75
CA GLN A 163 3.47 35.07 13.13
C GLN A 163 3.26 36.37 12.32
N GLY A 164 2.06 36.96 12.38
CA GLY A 164 1.71 38.15 11.62
C GLY A 164 1.65 37.91 10.11
N ASN A 165 1.34 36.70 9.67
CA ASN A 165 0.99 36.43 8.27
C ASN A 165 -0.52 36.62 8.08
N LYS A 166 -0.91 37.32 7.01
CA LYS A 166 -2.31 37.46 6.60
C LYS A 166 -2.92 36.09 6.34
N ILE A 167 -4.06 35.82 6.96
CA ILE A 167 -4.89 34.65 6.66
C ILE A 167 -5.68 34.97 5.40
N VAL A 168 -5.46 34.19 4.34
CA VAL A 168 -6.11 34.36 3.03
C VAL A 168 -7.28 33.41 2.92
N ASP A 169 -8.39 33.85 2.32
CA ASP A 169 -9.52 32.96 2.07
C ASP A 169 -9.16 31.92 0.99
N SER A 170 -9.21 30.65 1.37
CA SER A 170 -8.93 29.48 0.54
C SER A 170 -9.78 28.31 1.03
N GLU A 171 -9.79 27.21 0.27
CA GLU A 171 -10.49 25.99 0.68
C GLU A 171 -10.02 25.48 2.07
N GLY A 172 -8.72 25.59 2.37
CA GLY A 172 -8.15 25.18 3.66
C GLY A 172 -8.46 26.10 4.86
N THR A 173 -8.97 27.31 4.61
CA THR A 173 -9.39 28.26 5.66
C THR A 173 -10.91 28.40 5.75
N ARG A 174 -11.64 27.62 4.94
CA ARG A 174 -13.10 27.53 4.95
C ARG A 174 -13.55 26.37 5.83
N GLY A 175 -14.74 26.50 6.40
CA GLY A 175 -15.33 25.50 7.29
C GLY A 175 -14.81 25.59 8.72
N SER A 176 -15.61 25.07 9.64
CA SER A 176 -15.35 25.24 11.08
C SER A 176 -14.11 24.50 11.58
N ALA A 177 -13.63 23.50 10.84
CA ALA A 177 -12.43 22.73 11.17
C ALA A 177 -11.18 23.61 11.31
N TYR A 178 -11.02 24.64 10.47
CA TYR A 178 -9.92 25.60 10.58
C TYR A 178 -10.08 26.50 11.82
N TRP A 179 -11.27 27.08 11.99
CA TRP A 179 -11.53 28.11 12.99
C TRP A 179 -11.64 27.59 14.43
N LYS A 180 -11.98 26.31 14.63
CA LYS A 180 -12.09 25.69 15.96
C LYS A 180 -10.74 25.28 16.57
N GLN A 181 -9.65 25.31 15.83
CA GLN A 181 -8.37 24.82 16.35
C GLN A 181 -7.83 25.74 17.45
N ASN A 182 -7.88 25.27 18.70
CA ASN A 182 -7.45 26.04 19.87
C ASN A 182 -5.95 26.41 19.87
N SER A 183 -5.12 25.62 19.19
CA SER A 183 -3.67 25.87 19.07
C SER A 183 -3.34 27.06 18.15
N ARG A 184 -4.22 27.40 17.20
CA ARG A 184 -4.02 28.55 16.32
C ARG A 184 -4.50 29.80 17.03
N LYS A 185 -3.67 30.83 17.13
CA LYS A 185 -4.12 32.17 17.55
C LYS A 185 -4.43 32.99 16.31
N VAL A 186 -5.57 33.68 16.31
CA VAL A 186 -6.00 34.57 15.22
C VAL A 186 -6.00 35.98 15.77
N PHE A 187 -5.31 36.87 15.07
CA PHE A 187 -5.25 38.28 15.41
C PHE A 187 -6.00 39.10 14.36
N ALA A 188 -6.61 40.19 14.79
CA ALA A 188 -7.18 41.22 13.93
C ALA A 188 -6.31 42.46 14.06
N VAL A 189 -5.59 42.78 12.99
CA VAL A 189 -4.61 43.86 12.97
C VAL A 189 -5.13 44.98 12.07
N PRO A 190 -5.09 46.25 12.49
CA PRO A 190 -5.44 47.38 11.63
C PRO A 190 -4.63 47.34 10.34
N GLU A 191 -5.29 47.53 9.20
CA GLU A 191 -4.66 47.45 7.89
C GLU A 191 -3.46 48.41 7.75
N GLN A 192 -3.55 49.59 8.36
CA GLN A 192 -2.49 50.60 8.41
C GLN A 192 -1.18 50.13 9.06
N GLN A 193 -1.24 49.11 9.93
CA GLN A 193 -0.08 48.61 10.67
C GLN A 193 0.55 47.37 10.02
N MET A 194 -0.03 46.83 8.95
CA MET A 194 0.45 45.61 8.30
C MET A 194 1.86 45.75 7.72
N ASP A 195 2.20 46.93 7.20
CA ASP A 195 3.51 47.19 6.60
C ASP A 195 4.64 47.12 7.64
N LEU A 196 4.37 47.48 8.89
CA LEU A 196 5.33 47.42 9.98
C LEU A 196 5.77 45.97 10.29
N LEU A 197 4.89 44.98 10.06
CA LEU A 197 5.24 43.56 10.18
C LEU A 197 6.11 43.08 9.01
N GLN A 198 5.91 43.61 7.80
CA GLN A 198 6.66 43.21 6.61
C GLN A 198 8.10 43.74 6.59
N VAL A 199 8.32 44.97 7.07
CA VAL A 199 9.65 45.60 7.09
C VAL A 199 10.65 44.81 7.95
N ASN A 200 10.21 44.27 9.09
CA ASN A 200 11.08 43.46 9.95
C ASN A 200 11.34 42.06 9.39
N LYS A 201 10.41 41.50 8.60
CA LYS A 201 10.67 40.27 7.83
C LYS A 201 11.76 40.50 6.77
N ARG A 202 11.71 41.63 6.05
CA ARG A 202 12.72 42.00 5.03
C ARG A 202 14.11 42.26 5.66
N LYS A 203 14.19 42.94 6.81
CA LYS A 203 15.46 43.13 7.54
C LYS A 203 16.08 41.81 8.01
N ARG A 204 15.26 40.80 8.33
CA ARG A 204 15.74 39.47 8.72
C ARG A 204 16.29 38.66 7.54
N LEU A 205 15.73 38.86 6.34
CA LEU A 205 16.18 38.21 5.11
C LEU A 205 17.51 38.79 4.60
N SER A 206 17.66 40.12 4.64
CA SER A 206 18.87 40.82 4.16
C SER A 206 20.18 40.47 4.89
N ARG A 207 20.14 39.91 6.11
CA ARG A 207 21.35 39.48 6.84
C ARG A 207 21.82 38.06 6.51
N LYS A 208 21.11 37.29 5.66
CA LYS A 208 21.36 35.86 5.46
C LYS A 208 21.95 35.51 4.08
N GLU A 209 22.19 36.48 3.20
CA GLU A 209 22.20 36.19 1.75
C GLU A 209 23.56 35.99 1.07
N ASP A 210 24.71 36.23 1.71
CA ASP A 210 25.99 36.19 0.95
C ASP A 210 26.89 34.96 1.17
N THR A 211 26.77 34.23 2.28
CA THR A 211 27.58 33.01 2.51
C THR A 211 26.81 31.70 2.31
N GLY A 212 25.50 31.70 2.55
CA GLY A 212 24.69 30.49 2.43
C GLY A 212 24.26 30.16 1.00
N LEU A 213 24.22 31.13 0.09
CA LEU A 213 23.75 30.89 -1.27
C LEU A 213 24.76 30.06 -2.08
N GLN A 214 26.05 30.28 -1.87
CA GLN A 214 27.12 29.51 -2.52
C GLN A 214 27.16 28.06 -2.01
N GLU A 215 26.96 27.84 -0.70
CA GLU A 215 26.84 26.50 -0.10
C GLU A 215 25.60 25.78 -0.63
N VAL A 216 24.45 26.46 -0.72
CA VAL A 216 23.22 25.87 -1.28
C VAL A 216 23.37 25.53 -2.76
N ILE A 217 24.13 26.31 -3.54
CA ILE A 217 24.40 25.99 -4.96
C ILE A 217 25.29 24.74 -5.06
N ALA A 218 26.31 24.62 -4.21
CA ALA A 218 27.15 23.43 -4.16
C ALA A 218 26.36 22.17 -3.74
N ASP A 219 25.49 22.29 -2.72
CA ASP A 219 24.60 21.21 -2.30
C ASP A 219 23.61 20.80 -3.41
N ILE A 220 23.13 21.77 -4.19
CA ILE A 220 22.24 21.51 -5.34
C ILE A 220 23.00 20.76 -6.45
N GLU A 221 24.23 21.17 -6.77
CA GLU A 221 25.06 20.45 -7.75
C GLU A 221 25.32 19.00 -7.31
N GLU A 222 25.66 18.77 -6.04
CA GLU A 222 25.88 17.43 -5.49
C GLU A 222 24.61 16.56 -5.62
N VAL A 223 23.44 17.10 -5.27
CA VAL A 223 22.17 16.39 -5.39
C VAL A 223 21.80 16.11 -6.85
N VAL A 224 22.11 17.02 -7.77
CA VAL A 224 21.88 16.83 -9.21
C VAL A 224 22.74 15.71 -9.76
N GLU A 225 24.02 15.63 -9.37
CA GLU A 225 24.91 14.54 -9.76
C GLU A 225 24.42 13.19 -9.20
N ALA A 226 24.05 13.13 -7.93
CA ALA A 226 23.46 11.93 -7.32
C ALA A 226 22.15 11.49 -8.03
N ALA A 227 21.30 12.45 -8.40
CA ALA A 227 20.04 12.20 -9.11
C ALA A 227 20.25 11.72 -10.56
N GLN A 228 21.35 12.13 -11.22
CA GLN A 228 21.73 11.59 -12.52
C GLN A 228 22.15 10.12 -12.41
N GLY A 229 22.98 9.78 -11.42
CA GLY A 229 23.35 8.38 -11.14
C GLY A 229 22.13 7.50 -10.84
N LEU A 230 21.15 8.01 -10.08
CA LEU A 230 19.89 7.29 -9.82
C LEU A 230 19.05 7.04 -11.07
N ARG A 231 19.03 7.97 -12.04
CA ARG A 231 18.33 7.77 -13.32
C ARG A 231 18.98 6.67 -14.14
N GLU A 232 20.30 6.58 -14.14
CA GLU A 232 21.05 5.50 -14.80
C GLU A 232 20.80 4.15 -14.13
N VAL A 233 20.79 4.10 -12.79
CA VAL A 233 20.42 2.90 -12.03
C VAL A 233 18.97 2.49 -12.31
N SER A 234 18.04 3.44 -12.35
CA SER A 234 16.63 3.16 -12.68
C SER A 234 16.47 2.61 -14.10
N LYS A 235 17.26 3.12 -15.06
CA LYS A 235 17.31 2.59 -16.42
C LYS A 235 17.87 1.16 -16.44
N MET A 236 18.98 0.90 -15.76
CA MET A 236 19.52 -0.46 -15.63
C MET A 236 18.53 -1.43 -14.99
N ILE A 237 17.81 -1.02 -13.95
CA ILE A 237 16.78 -1.85 -13.32
C ILE A 237 15.63 -2.14 -14.29
N LYS A 238 15.19 -1.15 -15.06
CA LYS A 238 14.16 -1.33 -16.09
C LYS A 238 14.62 -2.23 -17.24
N ASP A 239 15.87 -2.10 -17.65
CA ASP A 239 16.45 -2.95 -18.68
C ASP A 239 16.55 -4.38 -18.15
N LEU A 240 17.05 -4.59 -16.92
CA LEU A 240 17.09 -5.89 -16.24
C LEU A 240 15.70 -6.50 -16.03
N SER A 241 14.70 -5.69 -15.65
CA SER A 241 13.31 -6.15 -15.51
C SER A 241 12.71 -6.51 -16.88
N GLY A 242 13.00 -5.72 -17.92
CA GLY A 242 12.58 -6.03 -19.29
C GLY A 242 13.25 -7.30 -19.85
N PHE A 243 14.51 -7.56 -19.49
CA PHE A 243 15.19 -8.83 -19.77
C PHE A 243 14.57 -9.99 -19.00
N ALA A 244 14.17 -9.79 -17.74
CA ALA A 244 13.49 -10.81 -16.93
C ALA A 244 12.06 -11.12 -17.45
N GLU A 245 11.33 -10.11 -17.93
CA GLU A 245 9.99 -10.28 -18.51
C GLU A 245 10.04 -10.92 -19.91
N SER A 246 11.01 -10.53 -20.76
CA SER A 246 11.23 -11.15 -22.07
C SER A 246 11.77 -12.58 -21.97
N THR A 247 12.38 -12.91 -20.83
CA THR A 247 12.87 -14.25 -20.48
C THR A 247 12.00 -14.83 -19.36
N MET A 248 10.68 -14.85 -19.52
CA MET A 248 9.83 -15.77 -18.76
C MET A 248 10.10 -17.22 -19.21
N THR A 249 11.33 -17.70 -18.98
CA THR A 249 11.55 -19.10 -18.66
C THR A 249 10.77 -19.35 -17.38
N THR A 250 9.68 -20.12 -17.48
CA THR A 250 9.00 -20.69 -16.32
C THR A 250 10.05 -21.48 -15.53
N THR A 251 10.66 -20.81 -14.56
CA THR A 251 11.77 -21.38 -13.80
C THR A 251 11.14 -22.36 -12.85
N LEU A 252 11.23 -23.65 -13.17
CA LEU A 252 10.81 -24.70 -12.26
C LEU A 252 11.79 -24.74 -11.09
N CYS A 253 11.41 -24.13 -9.97
CA CYS A 253 12.15 -24.21 -8.72
C CYS A 253 11.91 -25.59 -8.10
N LEU A 254 12.77 -26.56 -8.43
CA LEU A 254 12.79 -27.87 -7.80
C LEU A 254 13.79 -27.84 -6.64
N SER A 255 13.39 -28.41 -5.50
CA SER A 255 14.31 -28.70 -4.39
C SER A 255 15.36 -29.74 -4.80
N GLU A 256 16.48 -29.77 -4.09
CA GLU A 256 17.54 -30.77 -4.32
C GLU A 256 17.01 -32.21 -4.21
N ALA A 257 16.06 -32.46 -3.31
CA ALA A 257 15.41 -33.76 -3.15
C ALA A 257 14.55 -34.14 -4.37
N GLU A 258 13.84 -33.18 -4.96
CA GLU A 258 13.04 -33.41 -6.18
C GLU A 258 13.92 -33.66 -7.40
N VAL A 259 15.02 -32.92 -7.54
CA VAL A 259 16.02 -33.16 -8.59
C VAL A 259 16.66 -34.54 -8.43
N ALA A 260 17.03 -34.94 -7.19
CA ALA A 260 17.55 -36.27 -6.92
C ALA A 260 16.54 -37.38 -7.26
N SER A 261 15.25 -37.17 -6.95
CA SER A 261 14.18 -38.10 -7.31
C SER A 261 14.03 -38.24 -8.83
N LEU A 262 14.02 -37.14 -9.57
CA LEU A 262 13.96 -37.16 -11.04
C LEU A 262 15.17 -37.85 -11.66
N ARG A 263 16.38 -37.59 -11.14
CA ARG A 263 17.61 -38.30 -11.54
C ARG A 263 17.47 -39.80 -11.38
N MET A 264 16.93 -40.25 -10.25
CA MET A 264 16.73 -41.68 -9.99
C MET A 264 15.69 -42.33 -10.92
N VAL A 265 14.60 -41.63 -11.23
CA VAL A 265 13.53 -42.15 -12.10
C VAL A 265 13.97 -42.27 -13.56
N PHE A 266 14.75 -41.32 -14.05
CA PHE A 266 15.24 -41.28 -15.44
C PHE A 266 16.71 -41.69 -15.58
N ALA A 267 17.26 -42.42 -14.60
CA ALA A 267 18.59 -43.02 -14.69
C ALA A 267 18.56 -44.40 -15.32
N CYS A 268 19.57 -44.70 -16.12
CA CYS A 268 19.77 -46.02 -16.66
C CYS A 268 20.27 -46.98 -15.57
N LEU A 269 19.65 -48.15 -15.43
CA LEU A 269 20.06 -49.12 -14.42
C LEU A 269 21.46 -49.69 -14.67
N VAL A 270 21.96 -49.61 -15.90
CA VAL A 270 23.27 -50.13 -16.32
C VAL A 270 24.36 -49.06 -16.18
N CYS A 271 24.27 -47.95 -16.93
CA CYS A 271 25.31 -46.91 -16.91
C CYS A 271 25.16 -45.88 -15.79
N LYS A 272 24.04 -45.88 -15.06
CA LYS A 272 23.68 -44.92 -13.98
C LYS A 272 23.56 -43.45 -14.42
N GLY A 273 23.75 -43.16 -15.71
CA GLY A 273 23.54 -41.83 -16.28
C GLY A 273 22.09 -41.59 -16.73
N PRO A 274 21.78 -40.37 -17.22
CA PRO A 274 20.48 -40.05 -17.79
C PRO A 274 20.16 -40.99 -18.96
N VAL A 275 18.91 -41.41 -19.06
CA VAL A 275 18.50 -42.38 -20.09
C VAL A 275 18.43 -41.71 -21.46
N ASP A 276 19.27 -42.20 -22.38
CA ASP A 276 19.20 -41.92 -23.81
C ASP A 276 18.45 -43.04 -24.54
N LYS A 277 17.45 -42.71 -25.36
CA LYS A 277 16.52 -43.65 -26.02
C LYS A 277 15.94 -44.65 -25.02
N PRO A 278 15.00 -44.20 -24.17
CA PRO A 278 14.49 -44.98 -23.05
C PRO A 278 13.78 -46.26 -23.46
N LEU A 279 14.17 -47.36 -22.83
CA LEU A 279 13.45 -48.63 -22.89
C LEU A 279 12.59 -48.81 -21.64
N PHE A 280 11.31 -49.09 -21.87
CA PHE A 280 10.34 -49.51 -20.87
C PHE A 280 10.24 -51.03 -20.84
N SER A 281 10.07 -51.60 -19.65
CA SER A 281 9.83 -53.04 -19.47
C SER A 281 8.44 -53.30 -18.90
N THR A 282 7.65 -54.15 -19.54
CA THR A 282 6.31 -54.55 -19.11
C THR A 282 6.35 -55.39 -17.82
N CYS A 283 7.39 -56.21 -17.64
CA CYS A 283 7.53 -57.09 -16.48
C CYS A 283 7.60 -56.35 -15.13
N CYS A 284 8.14 -55.12 -15.10
CA CYS A 284 8.20 -54.27 -13.90
C CYS A 284 7.52 -52.92 -14.08
N LYS A 285 6.84 -52.73 -15.22
CA LYS A 285 6.15 -51.50 -15.62
C LYS A 285 6.99 -50.24 -15.40
N SER A 286 8.24 -50.25 -15.86
CA SER A 286 9.17 -49.16 -15.58
C SER A 286 10.24 -48.99 -16.65
N LEU A 287 10.80 -47.78 -16.73
CA LEU A 287 12.00 -47.52 -17.51
C LEU A 287 13.18 -48.29 -16.90
N ILE A 288 13.91 -49.00 -17.76
CA ILE A 288 15.02 -49.87 -17.34
C ILE A 288 16.39 -49.33 -17.78
N GLY A 289 16.46 -48.54 -18.84
CA GLY A 289 17.70 -47.92 -19.26
C GLY A 289 17.77 -47.49 -20.71
N CYS A 290 18.96 -47.09 -21.13
CA CYS A 290 19.25 -46.69 -22.50
C CYS A 290 19.15 -47.89 -23.46
N LYS A 291 18.71 -47.65 -24.69
CA LYS A 291 18.63 -48.67 -25.73
C LYS A 291 19.94 -49.44 -25.90
N ALA A 292 21.06 -48.74 -26.05
CA ALA A 292 22.38 -49.35 -26.21
C ALA A 292 22.75 -50.23 -25.00
N CYS A 293 22.54 -49.72 -23.78
CA CYS A 293 22.87 -50.43 -22.55
C CYS A 293 22.09 -51.73 -22.39
N ILE A 294 20.78 -51.72 -22.66
CA ILE A 294 19.94 -52.92 -22.51
C ILE A 294 20.18 -53.91 -23.64
N VAL A 295 20.49 -53.46 -24.85
CA VAL A 295 20.90 -54.35 -25.94
C VAL A 295 22.18 -55.09 -25.57
N THR A 296 23.18 -54.39 -25.00
CA THR A 296 24.39 -55.04 -24.49
C THR A 296 24.10 -55.96 -23.30
N TRP A 297 23.20 -55.55 -22.40
CA TRP A 297 22.78 -56.37 -21.25
C TRP A 297 22.18 -57.70 -21.70
N LYS A 298 21.31 -57.69 -22.72
CA LYS A 298 20.68 -58.90 -23.28
C LYS A 298 21.69 -59.90 -23.83
N ASN A 299 22.82 -59.43 -24.37
CA ASN A 299 23.86 -60.32 -24.87
C ASN A 299 24.55 -61.13 -23.75
N THR A 300 24.44 -60.68 -22.50
CA THR A 300 25.11 -61.29 -21.34
C THR A 300 24.13 -61.87 -20.32
N HIS A 301 22.89 -61.39 -20.28
CA HIS A 301 21.88 -61.76 -19.30
C HIS A 301 20.49 -61.85 -19.94
N SER A 302 19.75 -62.91 -19.65
CA SER A 302 18.36 -63.09 -20.11
C SER A 302 17.32 -62.40 -19.24
N TYR A 303 17.70 -61.92 -18.05
CA TYR A 303 16.76 -61.38 -17.06
C TYR A 303 16.74 -59.85 -16.99
N CYS A 304 15.61 -59.32 -16.53
CA CYS A 304 15.41 -57.88 -16.33
C CYS A 304 16.39 -57.30 -15.31
N PRO A 305 17.13 -56.21 -15.61
CA PRO A 305 18.06 -55.58 -14.68
C PRO A 305 17.38 -54.98 -13.44
N LYS A 306 16.06 -54.74 -13.49
CA LYS A 306 15.28 -54.19 -12.36
C LYS A 306 14.69 -55.28 -11.46
N CYS A 307 13.84 -56.14 -12.02
CA CYS A 307 13.06 -57.12 -11.25
C CYS A 307 13.52 -58.58 -11.44
N ARG A 308 14.54 -58.83 -12.27
CA ARG A 308 15.09 -60.16 -12.57
C ARG A 308 14.11 -61.17 -13.20
N ALA A 309 13.00 -60.70 -13.80
CA ALA A 309 12.12 -61.54 -14.62
C ALA A 309 12.88 -62.13 -15.82
N VAL A 310 12.63 -63.40 -16.15
CA VAL A 310 13.45 -64.22 -17.06
C VAL A 310 13.19 -63.96 -18.56
N ASP A 311 12.02 -63.42 -18.91
CA ASP A 311 11.67 -63.09 -20.30
C ASP A 311 11.78 -61.58 -20.55
N LEU A 312 13.02 -61.09 -20.64
CA LEU A 312 13.28 -59.68 -20.95
C LEU A 312 13.00 -59.35 -22.43
N GLU A 313 13.11 -60.32 -23.33
CA GLU A 313 13.09 -60.04 -24.77
C GLU A 313 11.71 -59.65 -25.27
N GLY A 314 10.67 -60.39 -24.89
CA GLY A 314 9.28 -60.05 -25.20
C GLY A 314 8.71 -58.90 -24.37
N SER A 315 9.44 -58.43 -23.36
CA SER A 315 8.93 -57.49 -22.36
C SER A 315 9.42 -56.05 -22.54
N ILE A 316 10.28 -55.74 -23.51
CA ILE A 316 10.85 -54.39 -23.68
C ILE A 316 10.28 -53.62 -24.87
N HIS A 317 10.05 -52.32 -24.66
CA HIS A 317 9.56 -51.40 -25.68
C HIS A 317 10.34 -50.09 -25.62
N GLU A 318 10.71 -49.57 -26.79
CA GLU A 318 11.27 -48.22 -26.92
C GLU A 318 10.17 -47.19 -26.76
N VAL A 319 10.42 -46.19 -25.91
CA VAL A 319 9.50 -45.07 -25.68
C VAL A 319 9.96 -43.89 -26.53
N THR A 320 9.38 -43.77 -27.72
CA THR A 320 9.62 -42.65 -28.64
C THR A 320 9.05 -41.34 -28.09
N GLY A 321 9.68 -40.20 -28.36
CA GLY A 321 9.22 -38.88 -27.89
C GLY A 321 9.70 -38.50 -26.48
N LEU A 322 10.06 -39.49 -25.65
CA LEU A 322 10.55 -39.23 -24.29
C LEU A 322 12.00 -38.74 -24.29
N SER A 323 12.80 -39.10 -25.30
CA SER A 323 14.18 -38.60 -25.43
C SER A 323 14.20 -37.08 -25.64
N GLU A 324 13.28 -36.57 -26.48
CA GLU A 324 13.11 -35.16 -26.77
C GLU A 324 12.62 -34.38 -25.55
N ALA A 325 11.72 -34.98 -24.76
CA ALA A 325 11.26 -34.40 -23.50
C ALA A 325 12.39 -34.34 -22.44
N LEU A 326 13.24 -35.38 -22.37
CA LEU A 326 14.37 -35.42 -21.44
C LEU A 326 15.52 -34.48 -21.88
N ALA A 327 15.67 -34.21 -23.17
CA ALA A 327 16.66 -33.24 -23.68
C ALA A 327 16.40 -31.82 -23.15
N ALA A 328 15.13 -31.42 -23.02
CA ALA A 328 14.78 -30.14 -22.39
C ALA A 328 15.14 -30.07 -20.89
N LEU A 329 15.32 -31.23 -20.25
CA LEU A 329 15.68 -31.37 -18.84
C LEU A 329 17.17 -31.70 -18.64
N GLU A 330 17.98 -31.72 -19.71
CA GLU A 330 19.39 -32.14 -19.67
C GLU A 330 20.23 -31.37 -18.63
N LYS A 331 19.91 -30.09 -18.43
CA LYS A 331 20.52 -29.21 -17.41
C LYS A 331 20.25 -29.65 -15.96
N LEU A 332 19.23 -30.47 -15.71
CA LEU A 332 18.95 -31.03 -14.39
C LEU A 332 19.79 -32.28 -14.10
N PHE A 333 20.28 -32.96 -15.13
CA PHE A 333 21.01 -34.23 -15.01
C PHE A 333 22.53 -34.06 -15.00
N HIS A 334 23.05 -32.89 -15.39
CA HIS A 334 24.47 -32.53 -15.32
C HIS A 334 24.64 -31.35 -14.33
N PRO A 335 25.34 -31.53 -13.19
CA PRO A 335 25.64 -30.43 -12.27
C PRO A 335 26.59 -29.38 -12.87
#